data_AF-A0ABD1AM88-F1
#
_entry.id   AF-A0ABD1AM88-F1
#
_cell.length_a   1.000
_cell.length_b   1.000
_cell.length_c   1.000
_cell.angle_alpha   90.00
_cell.angle_beta   90.00
_cell.angle_gamma   90.00
#
_symmetry.space_group_name_H-M   'P 1'
#
loop_
_entity.id
_entity.type
_entity.pdbx_description
1 polymer ?
#
loop_
_entity_poly.entity_id
_entity_poly.type
_entity_poly.pdbx_seq_one_letter_code
_entity_poly.pdbx_strand_id
1 'polypeptide(L)' 'MRGIRRKIPLEKIEKKDSRAVAFSKRSKGLYSKASELCLLSGGKIAIIATPVSSNSNVSFYSFGHSSVDILGKMMIWD' A
#
# COMPACT_ATOMS: atom_id res chain seq x y z
N MET A 1 -21.45 -10.71 4.19
CA MET A 1 -21.49 -11.20 2.79
C MET A 1 -20.18 -10.85 2.08
N ARG A 2 -19.48 -11.84 1.48
CA ARG A 2 -18.32 -11.55 0.61
C ARG A 2 -18.87 -11.12 -0.76
N GLY A 3 -18.64 -9.86 -1.15
CA GLY A 3 -18.98 -9.39 -2.49
C GLY A 3 -18.17 -10.13 -3.56
N ILE A 4 -18.78 -10.42 -4.70
CA ILE A 4 -18.11 -11.05 -5.84
C ILE A 4 -17.10 -10.05 -6.43
N ARG A 5 -15.87 -10.49 -6.70
CA ARG A 5 -14.85 -9.66 -7.36
C ARG A 5 -15.28 -9.42 -8.81
N ARG A 6 -15.41 -8.14 -9.19
CA ARG A 6 -15.72 -7.72 -10.57
C ARG A 6 -14.51 -7.00 -11.16
N LYS A 7 -14.36 -7.08 -12.48
CA LYS A 7 -13.41 -6.23 -13.21
C LYS A 7 -13.89 -4.78 -13.10
N ILE A 8 -12.96 -3.87 -12.85
CA ILE A 8 -13.21 -2.42 -12.80
C ILE A 8 -12.24 -1.72 -13.75
N PRO A 9 -12.59 -0.55 -14.31
CA PRO A 9 -11.67 0.26 -15.10
C PRO A 9 -10.44 0.68 -14.29
N LEU A 10 -9.31 0.92 -14.97
CA LEU A 10 -8.08 1.45 -14.37
C LEU A 10 -8.11 2.98 -14.33
N GLU A 11 -9.13 3.51 -13.68
CA GLU A 11 -9.33 4.94 -13.47
C GLU A 11 -9.45 5.26 -11.98
N LYS A 12 -9.48 6.55 -11.66
CA LYS A 12 -9.65 7.01 -10.28
C LYS A 12 -11.03 6.58 -9.77
N ILE A 13 -11.05 5.90 -8.61
CA ILE A 13 -12.31 5.59 -7.93
C ILE A 13 -12.83 6.89 -7.31
N GLU A 14 -13.96 7.39 -7.79
CA GLU A 14 -14.50 8.68 -7.33
C GLU A 14 -15.05 8.60 -5.91
N LYS A 15 -15.75 7.51 -5.57
CA LYS A 15 -16.30 7.31 -4.21
C LYS A 15 -15.17 7.16 -3.19
N LYS A 16 -15.07 8.12 -2.27
CA LYS A 16 -14.00 8.24 -1.27
C LYS A 16 -13.80 6.96 -0.46
N ASP A 17 -14.88 6.38 0.09
CA ASP A 17 -14.78 5.17 0.92
C ASP A 17 -14.31 3.95 0.11
N SER A 18 -14.84 3.80 -1.10
CA SER A 18 -14.40 2.73 -2.01
C SER A 18 -12.95 2.90 -2.43
N ARG A 19 -12.50 4.14 -2.65
CA ARG A 19 -11.10 4.48 -2.93
C ARG A 19 -10.19 4.16 -1.75
N ALA A 20 -10.59 4.51 -0.52
CA ALA A 20 -9.83 4.20 0.69
C ALA A 20 -9.69 2.68 0.90
N VAL A 21 -10.78 1.92 0.78
CA VAL A 21 -10.75 0.46 0.89
C VAL A 21 -9.91 -0.17 -0.23
N ALA A 22 -10.02 0.33 -1.46
CA ALA A 22 -9.22 -0.13 -2.59
C ALA A 22 -7.73 0.16 -2.38
N PHE A 23 -7.38 1.35 -1.87
CA PHE A 23 -6.02 1.71 -1.51
C PHE A 23 -5.46 0.72 -0.49
N SER A 24 -6.12 0.53 0.65
CA SER A 24 -5.62 -0.37 1.70
C SER A 24 -5.40 -1.80 1.21
N LYS A 25 -6.32 -2.33 0.39
CA LYS A 25 -6.19 -3.68 -0.18
C LYS A 25 -5.09 -3.78 -1.24
N ARG A 26 -5.00 -2.80 -2.15
CA ARG A 26 -4.00 -2.78 -3.24
C ARG A 26 -2.60 -2.56 -2.69
N SER A 27 -2.43 -1.62 -1.77
CA SER A 27 -1.14 -1.33 -1.13
C SER A 27 -0.62 -2.55 -0.37
N LYS A 28 -1.48 -3.25 0.39
CA LYS A 28 -1.10 -4.52 1.05
C LYS A 28 -0.58 -5.56 0.06
N GLY A 29 -1.27 -5.75 -1.07
CA GLY A 29 -0.84 -6.68 -2.12
C GLY A 29 0.47 -6.26 -2.78
N LEU A 30 0.65 -4.96 -3.03
CA LEU A 30 1.87 -4.39 -3.60
C LEU A 30 3.08 -4.64 -2.69
N TYR A 31 2.96 -4.37 -1.38
CA TYR A 31 4.03 -4.59 -0.41
C TYR A 31 4.40 -6.07 -0.30
N SER A 32 3.41 -6.98 -0.27
CA SER A 32 3.65 -8.43 -0.27
C SER A 32 4.48 -8.85 -1.48
N LYS A 33 4.11 -8.36 -2.67
CA LYS A 33 4.83 -8.71 -3.91
C LYS A 33 6.22 -8.10 -3.99
N ALA A 34 6.38 -6.87 -3.52
CA ALA A 34 7.70 -6.24 -3.42
C ALA A 34 8.61 -7.02 -2.46
N SER A 35 8.08 -7.48 -1.32
CA SER A 35 8.83 -8.34 -0.39
C SER A 35 9.26 -9.65 -1.02
N GLU A 36 8.35 -10.33 -1.74
CA GLU A 36 8.66 -11.58 -2.46
C GLU A 36 9.74 -11.35 -3.53
N LEU A 37 9.65 -10.25 -4.28
CA LEU A 37 10.65 -9.89 -5.29
C LEU A 37 12.02 -9.61 -4.67
N CYS A 38 12.08 -8.86 -3.58
CA CYS A 38 13.32 -8.62 -2.85
C CYS A 38 13.95 -9.93 -2.36
N LEU A 39 13.13 -10.87 -1.87
CA LEU A 39 13.59 -12.18 -1.42
C LEU A 39 14.14 -13.03 -2.57
N LEU A 40 13.46 -13.05 -3.72
CA LEU A 40 13.84 -13.88 -4.87
C LEU A 40 15.05 -13.33 -5.64
N SER A 41 15.16 -12.02 -5.76
CA SER A 41 16.20 -11.36 -6.58
C SER A 41 17.37 -10.81 -5.77
N GLY A 42 17.27 -10.72 -4.44
CA GLY A 42 18.21 -9.98 -3.61
C GLY A 42 18.19 -8.46 -3.86
N GLY A 43 17.28 -7.97 -4.71
CA GLY A 43 17.13 -6.57 -5.05
C GLY A 43 16.62 -5.73 -3.87
N LYS A 44 16.92 -4.44 -3.89
CA LYS A 44 16.42 -3.46 -2.91
C LYS A 44 15.29 -2.66 -3.54
N ILE A 45 14.10 -2.74 -2.96
CA ILE A 45 12.90 -2.01 -3.43
C ILE A 45 12.45 -1.05 -2.31
N ALA A 46 12.18 0.20 -2.68
CA ALA A 46 11.56 1.20 -1.83
C ALA A 46 10.23 1.63 -2.44
N ILE A 47 9.16 1.67 -1.62
CA ILE A 47 7.83 2.13 -2.04
C ILE A 47 7.38 3.25 -1.13
N ILE A 48 6.95 4.36 -1.73
CA ILE A 48 6.37 5.52 -1.06
C ILE A 48 4.94 5.68 -1.57
N ALA A 49 3.96 5.64 -0.67
CA ALA A 49 2.57 5.89 -1.00
C ALA A 49 1.95 6.96 -0.10
N THR A 50 1.29 7.93 -0.71
CA THR A 50 0.53 8.97 -0.01
C THR A 50 -0.94 8.55 0.09
N PRO A 51 -1.51 8.49 1.31
CA PRO A 51 -2.93 8.20 1.47
C PRO A 51 -3.76 9.38 0.94
N VAL A 52 -4.97 9.06 0.51
CA VAL A 52 -5.94 10.06 0.03
C VAL A 52 -6.59 10.75 1.24
N SER A 53 -5.81 11.52 1.98
CA SER A 53 -6.27 12.37 3.08
C SER A 53 -6.10 13.83 2.70
N SER A 54 -7.17 14.62 2.88
CA SER A 54 -7.18 16.07 2.71
C SER A 54 -6.60 16.82 3.91
N ASN A 55 -6.15 16.11 4.96
CA ASN A 55 -5.51 16.71 6.12
C ASN A 55 -4.00 16.80 5.91
N SER A 56 -3.45 17.98 6.19
CA SER A 56 -2.03 18.39 6.09
C SER A 56 -1.04 17.62 6.97
N ASN A 57 -1.50 16.57 7.66
CA ASN A 57 -0.68 15.65 8.44
C ASN A 57 -0.56 14.32 7.64
N VAL A 58 0.20 14.37 6.55
CA VAL A 58 0.28 13.28 5.57
C VAL A 58 1.04 12.10 6.18
N SER A 59 0.32 11.03 6.51
CA SER A 59 0.92 9.77 6.95
C SER A 59 1.53 9.07 5.74
N PHE A 60 2.84 9.13 5.56
CA PHE A 60 3.50 8.40 4.47
C PHE A 60 3.53 6.91 4.80
N TYR A 61 3.09 6.06 3.87
CA TYR A 61 3.35 4.62 3.96
C TYR A 61 4.68 4.34 3.27
N SER A 62 5.68 3.94 4.06
CA SER A 62 7.01 3.50 3.60
C SER A 62 7.14 1.99 3.73
N PHE A 63 7.64 1.33 2.68
CA PHE A 63 8.08 -0.06 2.73
C PHE A 63 9.53 -0.13 2.22
N GLY A 64 10.43 -0.63 3.06
CA GLY A 64 11.84 -0.84 2.76
C GLY A 64 12.28 -2.26 3.13
N HIS A 65 12.99 -2.93 2.23
CA HIS A 65 13.63 -4.22 2.51
C HIS A 65 14.92 -4.03 3.33
N SER A 66 15.23 -4.95 4.25
CA SER A 66 16.20 -4.91 5.38
C SER A 66 17.66 -4.45 5.13
N SER A 67 18.00 -3.90 3.97
CA SER A 67 19.23 -3.09 3.80
C SER A 67 18.95 -1.59 3.82
N VAL A 68 17.69 -1.18 3.93
CA VAL A 68 17.27 0.19 4.23
C VAL A 68 16.67 0.14 5.62
N ASP A 69 17.54 0.09 6.62
CA ASP A 69 17.15 0.19 8.02
C ASP A 69 16.38 1.49 8.25
N ILE A 70 15.23 1.32 8.92
CA ILE A 70 14.53 2.30 9.74
C ILE A 70 13.75 3.37 8.95
N LEU A 71 12.41 3.31 9.06
CA LEU A 71 11.51 4.44 9.36
C LEU A 71 10.05 3.99 9.12
N GLY A 72 9.53 3.17 10.02
CA GLY A 72 8.11 2.79 9.99
C GLY A 72 7.85 1.37 10.48
N LYS A 73 8.37 1.04 11.66
CA LYS A 73 7.79 -0.05 12.45
C LYS A 73 6.30 0.28 12.60
N MET A 74 5.47 -0.47 11.88
CA MET A 74 4.32 -1.15 12.45
C MET A 74 3.65 -0.39 13.60
N MET A 75 2.74 0.54 13.28
CA MET A 75 1.67 1.06 14.15
C MET A 75 0.95 2.09 13.27
N ILE A 76 -0.13 1.77 12.57
CA ILE A 76 -1.45 1.55 13.13
C ILE A 76 -2.19 0.60 12.17
N TRP A 77 -2.44 -0.63 12.62
CA TRP A 77 -3.57 -1.44 12.17
C TRP A 77 -4.44 -1.65 13.40
N ASP A 78 -5.22 -0.64 13.74
CA ASP A 78 -6.56 -0.76 14.34
C ASP A 78 -7.48 0.19 13.55
#